data_AF-A0A3D2C555-F1
#
_entry.id   AF-A0A3D2C555-F1
#
_cell.length_a   1.000
_cell.length_b   1.000
_cell.length_c   1.000
_cell.angle_alpha   90.00
_cell.angle_beta   90.00
_cell.angle_gamma   90.00
#
_symmetry.space_group_name_H-M   'P 1'
#
loop_
_entity.id
_entity.type
_entity.pdbx_description
1 polymer ?
#
loop_
_entity_poly.entity_id
_entity_poly.type
_entity_poly.pdbx_seq_one_letter_code
_entity_poly.pdbx_strand_id
1 'polypeptide(L)'
;MAAFTSNLPILVAWTDLAYDDFWVNTPVALLTFDDPTGRTDLSDPADVASRARLRIRGSSSAGLAKKNFDLELWAADSSDDAPASMLGMPADGDWVLHAPSYYDDALVRNALGYALSRDMGRYAPRTAFSEMFLVVGDRVLTYDQYVGVYVVTEEIERGSDRVDVQRLDEDDVALPEVTGGYVFKRDREGEPGEGFYAGDGGGAFSFMDP
;
A
#
# COMPACT_ATOMS: atom_id res chain seq x y z
N MET A 1 -7.86 25.04 14.83
CA MET A 1 -7.28 23.70 14.59
C MET A 1 -6.26 23.46 15.68
N ALA A 2 -6.25 22.28 16.29
CA ALA A 2 -5.13 21.92 17.13
C ALA A 2 -3.93 21.61 16.21
N ALA A 3 -2.75 22.17 16.52
CA ALA A 3 -1.53 21.86 15.79
C ALA A 3 -1.12 20.42 16.09
N PHE A 4 -1.44 19.49 15.19
CA PHE A 4 -0.92 18.13 15.27
C PHE A 4 0.46 18.10 14.63
N THR A 5 1.42 17.55 15.37
CA THR A 5 2.79 17.38 14.92
C THR A 5 3.28 16.00 15.36
N SER A 6 4.18 15.38 14.60
CA SER A 6 4.70 14.04 14.90
C SER A 6 6.19 13.89 14.56
N ASN A 7 6.85 12.90 15.16
CA ASN A 7 8.19 12.47 14.76
C ASN A 7 8.13 11.44 13.61
N LEU A 8 6.93 11.11 13.15
CA LEU A 8 6.68 10.28 11.99
C LEU A 8 6.08 11.15 10.87
N PRO A 9 6.21 10.72 9.61
CA PRO A 9 5.37 11.23 8.53
C PRO A 9 3.88 11.17 8.88
N ILE A 10 3.09 12.07 8.30
CA ILE A 10 1.66 12.16 8.52
C ILE A 10 0.93 11.96 7.18
N LEU A 11 -0.03 11.04 7.16
CA LEU A 11 -0.95 10.81 6.04
C LEU A 11 -2.32 11.35 6.42
N VAL A 12 -2.93 12.10 5.51
CA VAL A 12 -4.33 12.53 5.61
C VAL A 12 -5.06 12.03 4.38
N ALA A 13 -6.04 11.15 4.58
CA ALA A 13 -6.97 10.74 3.55
C ALA A 13 -8.35 11.35 3.85
N TRP A 14 -8.94 12.05 2.88
CA TRP A 14 -10.27 12.63 2.99
C TRP A 14 -11.22 12.11 1.93
N THR A 15 -12.47 11.84 2.30
CA THR A 15 -13.57 11.57 1.37
C THR A 15 -14.90 12.13 1.92
N ASP A 16 -15.81 12.49 1.03
CA ASP A 16 -17.21 12.81 1.35
C ASP A 16 -18.12 11.57 1.39
N LEU A 17 -17.57 10.40 1.09
CA LEU A 17 -18.24 9.10 1.14
C LEU A 17 -18.23 8.50 2.56
N ALA A 18 -19.00 7.43 2.78
CA ALA A 18 -19.14 6.80 4.09
C ALA A 18 -17.98 5.81 4.37
N TYR A 19 -17.74 5.54 5.66
CA TYR A 19 -16.75 4.52 6.07
C TYR A 19 -17.04 3.13 5.47
N ASP A 20 -18.32 2.78 5.29
CA ASP A 20 -18.71 1.50 4.70
C ASP A 20 -18.41 1.42 3.19
N ASP A 21 -18.11 2.54 2.51
CA ASP A 21 -17.78 2.51 1.09
C ASP A 21 -16.38 1.92 0.84
N PHE A 22 -15.49 1.98 1.83
CA PHE A 22 -14.12 1.46 1.70
C PHE A 22 -14.04 -0.06 1.46
N TRP A 23 -15.13 -0.83 1.53
CA TRP A 23 -15.14 -2.23 1.08
C TRP A 23 -14.93 -2.38 -0.43
N VAL A 24 -15.12 -1.30 -1.20
CA VAL A 24 -14.81 -1.18 -2.62
C VAL A 24 -13.86 -0.01 -2.86
N ASN A 25 -13.45 0.20 -4.11
CA ASN A 25 -12.57 1.31 -4.49
C ASN A 25 -13.24 2.65 -4.20
N THR A 26 -12.78 3.32 -3.15
CA THR A 26 -13.36 4.58 -2.67
C THR A 26 -12.40 5.73 -2.96
N PRO A 27 -12.80 6.70 -3.79
CA PRO A 27 -11.97 7.87 -4.06
C PRO A 27 -11.71 8.68 -2.80
N VAL A 28 -10.47 9.12 -2.63
CA VAL A 28 -10.02 10.02 -1.56
C VAL A 28 -9.14 11.13 -2.13
N ALA A 29 -9.04 12.24 -1.41
CA ALA A 29 -7.88 13.13 -1.51
C ALA A 29 -6.83 12.64 -0.51
N LEU A 30 -5.61 12.40 -0.96
CA LEU A 30 -4.47 12.02 -0.13
C LEU A 30 -3.50 13.19 -0.02
N LEU A 31 -3.10 13.51 1.21
CA LEU A 31 -1.99 14.39 1.52
C LEU A 31 -0.96 13.63 2.36
N THR A 32 0.32 13.83 2.07
CA THR A 32 1.43 13.33 2.88
C THR A 32 2.31 14.48 3.35
N PHE A 33 2.84 14.37 4.56
CA PHE A 33 3.75 15.35 5.15
C PHE A 33 4.90 14.58 5.80
N ASP A 34 6.13 15.02 5.59
CA ASP A 34 7.33 14.47 6.24
C ASP A 34 8.38 15.57 6.48
N ASP A 35 8.86 15.68 7.72
CA ASP A 35 10.07 16.45 8.03
C ASP A 35 11.13 15.50 8.63
N PRO A 36 12.01 14.92 7.80
CA PRO A 36 13.01 13.96 8.27
C PRO A 36 14.10 14.59 9.16
N THR A 37 14.17 15.92 9.22
CA THR A 37 15.17 16.66 10.01
C THR A 37 14.62 17.24 11.31
N GLY A 38 13.30 17.20 11.47
CA GLY A 38 12.60 17.86 12.55
C GLY A 38 11.35 17.09 12.96
N ARG A 39 10.22 17.79 12.97
CA ARG A 39 8.94 17.29 13.48
C ARG A 39 7.88 17.68 12.47
N THR A 40 7.31 16.68 11.82
CA THR A 40 6.28 16.84 10.79
C THR A 40 5.10 17.64 11.33
N ASP A 41 4.69 18.70 10.62
CA ASP A 41 3.57 19.57 10.95
C ASP A 41 2.55 19.58 9.80
N LEU A 42 1.26 19.48 10.13
CA LEU A 42 0.16 19.54 9.14
C LEU A 42 -0.02 20.93 8.51
N SER A 43 0.65 21.96 9.03
CA SER A 43 0.66 23.30 8.45
C SER A 43 1.74 23.51 7.40
N ASP A 44 2.69 22.59 7.26
CA ASP A 44 3.66 22.61 6.18
C ASP A 44 3.00 22.24 4.84
N PRO A 45 3.62 22.60 3.69
CA PRO A 45 3.16 22.10 2.40
C PRO A 45 3.22 20.57 2.35
N ALA A 46 2.20 19.93 1.78
CA ALA A 46 2.22 18.49 1.57
C ALA A 46 3.29 18.10 0.53
N ASP A 47 4.04 17.03 0.82
CA ASP A 47 5.02 16.44 -0.12
C ASP A 47 4.32 15.77 -1.29
N VAL A 48 3.20 15.09 -1.02
CA VAL A 48 2.31 14.52 -2.02
C VAL A 48 0.91 15.05 -1.76
N ALA A 49 0.29 15.58 -2.81
CA ALA A 49 -1.12 15.93 -2.84
C ALA A 49 -1.75 15.29 -4.07
N SER A 50 -2.51 14.21 -3.86
CA SER A 50 -3.03 13.39 -4.97
C SER A 50 -4.51 13.09 -4.80
N ARG A 51 -5.20 12.92 -5.93
CA ARG A 51 -6.39 12.08 -5.94
C ARG A 51 -5.92 10.63 -5.80
N ALA A 52 -6.67 9.81 -5.08
CA ALA A 52 -6.32 8.42 -4.85
C ALA A 52 -7.58 7.58 -4.64
N ARG A 53 -7.43 6.26 -4.52
CA ARG A 53 -8.43 5.38 -3.90
C ARG A 53 -7.90 4.74 -2.64
N LEU A 54 -8.80 4.46 -1.71
CA LEU A 54 -8.59 3.47 -0.66
C LEU A 54 -9.58 2.32 -0.84
N ARG A 55 -9.11 1.09 -0.57
CA ARG A 55 -9.96 -0.10 -0.44
C ARG A 55 -9.48 -0.94 0.73
N ILE A 56 -10.39 -1.41 1.59
CA ILE A 56 -10.07 -2.32 2.68
C ILE A 56 -9.44 -3.59 2.10
N ARG A 57 -8.29 -3.97 2.66
CA ARG A 57 -7.55 -5.16 2.24
C ARG A 57 -7.40 -6.20 3.34
N GLY A 58 -6.99 -7.39 2.92
CA GLY A 58 -6.78 -8.55 3.75
C GLY A 58 -8.03 -9.41 3.91
N SER A 59 -7.85 -10.65 4.38
CA SER A 59 -8.95 -11.60 4.56
C SER A 59 -9.42 -11.60 6.01
N SER A 60 -8.67 -12.24 6.91
CA SER A 60 -9.00 -12.25 8.34
C SER A 60 -8.86 -10.85 8.98
N SER A 61 -7.89 -10.06 8.54
CA SER A 61 -7.63 -8.72 9.07
C SER A 61 -8.68 -7.68 8.68
N ALA A 62 -9.43 -7.89 7.59
CA ALA A 62 -10.47 -6.96 7.16
C ALA A 62 -11.62 -6.83 8.19
N GLY A 63 -11.81 -7.86 9.02
CA GLY A 63 -12.78 -7.84 10.12
C GLY A 63 -12.32 -7.05 11.36
N LEU A 64 -11.04 -6.66 11.45
CA LEU A 64 -10.52 -5.92 12.60
C LEU A 64 -11.07 -4.48 12.63
N ALA A 65 -11.12 -3.88 13.83
CA ALA A 65 -11.62 -2.52 13.99
C ALA A 65 -10.77 -1.49 13.22
N LYS A 66 -9.44 -1.63 13.30
CA LYS A 66 -8.50 -0.85 12.52
C LYS A 66 -8.27 -1.52 11.17
N LYS A 67 -8.63 -0.84 10.08
CA LYS A 67 -8.60 -1.38 8.73
C LYS A 67 -7.21 -1.28 8.12
N ASN A 68 -6.88 -2.24 7.26
CA ASN A 68 -5.73 -2.13 6.35
C ASN A 68 -6.28 -1.65 5.01
N PHE A 69 -5.53 -0.85 4.26
CA PHE A 69 -5.97 -0.37 2.96
C PHE A 69 -4.97 -0.68 1.85
N ASP A 70 -5.49 -0.99 0.67
CA ASP A 70 -4.83 -0.75 -0.61
C ASP A 70 -5.01 0.73 -0.92
N LEU A 71 -3.93 1.40 -1.27
CA LEU A 71 -3.88 2.80 -1.70
C LEU A 71 -3.35 2.84 -3.12
N GLU A 72 -4.12 3.40 -4.05
CA GLU A 72 -3.67 3.64 -5.44
C GLU A 72 -3.77 5.14 -5.74
N LEU A 73 -2.70 5.72 -6.26
CA LEU A 73 -2.61 7.13 -6.63
C LEU A 73 -3.16 7.33 -8.03
N TRP A 74 -4.07 8.29 -8.17
CA TRP A 74 -4.78 8.56 -9.42
C TRP A 74 -4.46 9.92 -10.00
N ALA A 75 -4.51 10.00 -11.33
CA ALA A 75 -4.52 11.27 -12.04
C ALA A 75 -5.67 12.18 -11.55
N ALA A 76 -5.49 13.48 -11.75
CA ALA A 76 -6.42 14.48 -11.23
C ALA A 76 -7.82 14.36 -11.87
N ASP A 77 -7.91 13.90 -13.11
CA ASP A 77 -9.11 13.86 -13.95
C ASP A 77 -9.57 12.45 -14.36
N SER A 78 -8.79 11.41 -14.07
CA SER A 78 -9.12 10.01 -14.36
C SER A 78 -8.72 9.07 -13.22
N SER A 79 -9.13 7.81 -13.29
CA SER A 79 -8.62 6.74 -12.41
C SER A 79 -7.39 6.05 -12.98
N ASP A 80 -6.64 6.73 -13.86
CA ASP A 80 -5.37 6.21 -14.35
C ASP A 80 -4.28 6.43 -13.29
N ASP A 81 -3.29 5.55 -13.26
CA ASP A 81 -2.21 5.62 -12.28
C ASP A 81 -1.42 6.92 -12.39
N ALA A 82 -1.14 7.52 -11.23
CA ALA A 82 -0.28 8.68 -11.10
C ALA A 82 0.84 8.38 -10.09
N PRO A 83 1.87 7.63 -10.48
CA PRO A 83 2.91 7.20 -9.58
C PRO A 83 3.68 8.39 -8.99
N ALA A 84 3.91 8.35 -7.68
CA ALA A 84 4.67 9.37 -6.96
C ALA A 84 5.58 8.72 -5.92
N SER A 85 6.75 9.31 -5.67
CA SER A 85 7.59 8.89 -4.55
C SER A 85 6.92 9.27 -3.23
N MET A 86 6.90 8.35 -2.28
CA MET A 86 6.30 8.55 -0.96
C MET A 86 7.31 8.20 0.14
N LEU A 87 7.49 9.10 1.11
CA LEU A 87 8.24 8.84 2.35
C LEU A 87 9.67 8.29 2.12
N GLY A 88 10.36 8.81 1.10
CA GLY A 88 11.71 8.39 0.73
C GLY A 88 11.80 7.07 -0.05
N MET A 89 10.67 6.48 -0.44
CA MET A 89 10.60 5.30 -1.30
C MET A 89 10.42 5.70 -2.78
N PRO A 90 10.92 4.90 -3.75
CA PRO A 90 10.74 5.14 -5.18
C PRO A 90 9.29 5.31 -5.61
N ALA A 91 9.11 5.97 -6.74
CA ALA A 91 7.78 6.32 -7.23
C ALA A 91 6.96 5.09 -7.63
N ASP A 92 5.69 5.13 -7.24
CA ASP A 92 4.73 4.07 -7.58
C ASP A 92 3.28 4.54 -7.41
N GLY A 93 2.37 3.85 -8.09
CA GLY A 93 0.93 4.09 -8.00
C GLY A 93 0.33 3.37 -6.80
N ASP A 94 0.83 2.18 -6.46
CA ASP A 94 0.19 1.25 -5.54
C ASP A 94 1.01 1.07 -4.25
N TRP A 95 0.29 1.23 -3.15
CA TRP A 95 0.82 1.25 -1.81
C TRP A 95 -0.08 0.48 -0.86
N VAL A 96 0.53 -0.10 0.15
CA VAL A 96 -0.17 -0.81 1.20
C VAL A 96 -0.12 0.01 2.47
N LEU A 97 -1.28 0.42 2.97
CA LEU A 97 -1.42 1.01 4.29
C LEU A 97 -1.69 -0.12 5.29
N HIS A 98 -0.61 -0.74 5.76
CA HIS A 98 -0.70 -1.79 6.76
C HIS A 98 -1.01 -1.19 8.14
N ALA A 99 -2.01 -1.75 8.82
CA ALA A 99 -2.43 -1.38 10.15
C ALA A 99 -2.08 -2.48 11.16
N PRO A 100 -0.84 -2.48 11.72
CA PRO A 100 -0.52 -3.35 12.82
C PRO A 100 -1.50 -3.11 13.98
N SER A 101 -2.03 -4.21 14.51
CA SER A 101 -3.05 -4.19 15.56
C SER A 101 -3.07 -5.52 16.29
N TYR A 102 -4.18 -6.26 16.26
CA TYR A 102 -4.44 -7.45 17.08
C TYR A 102 -3.34 -8.53 17.04
N TYR A 103 -2.69 -8.73 15.89
CA TYR A 103 -1.66 -9.75 15.71
C TYR A 103 -0.23 -9.22 15.91
N ASP A 104 -0.06 -7.90 16.04
CA ASP A 104 1.24 -7.27 16.17
C ASP A 104 1.20 -6.09 17.15
N ASP A 105 1.19 -6.38 18.45
CA ASP A 105 1.23 -5.35 19.51
C ASP A 105 2.48 -4.47 19.48
N ALA A 106 3.56 -4.94 18.84
CA ALA A 106 4.82 -4.19 18.74
C ALA A 106 4.81 -3.23 17.55
N LEU A 107 3.83 -3.36 16.65
CA LEU A 107 3.64 -2.62 15.40
C LEU A 107 4.76 -2.78 14.34
N VAL A 108 5.84 -3.49 14.67
CA VAL A 108 7.09 -3.48 13.89
C VAL A 108 7.41 -4.80 13.21
N ARG A 109 6.67 -5.90 13.46
CA ARG A 109 7.14 -7.26 13.09
C ARG A 109 7.31 -7.42 11.58
N ASN A 110 6.35 -6.93 10.79
CA ASN A 110 6.44 -6.97 9.33
C ASN A 110 7.56 -6.05 8.80
N ALA A 111 7.58 -4.79 9.25
CA ALA A 111 8.61 -3.83 8.87
C ALA A 111 10.03 -4.34 9.18
N LEU A 112 10.22 -4.94 10.36
CA LEU A 112 11.48 -5.56 10.78
C LEU A 112 11.84 -6.75 9.89
N GLY A 113 10.89 -7.63 9.59
CA GLY A 113 11.12 -8.77 8.69
C GLY A 113 11.57 -8.33 7.29
N TYR A 114 10.91 -7.31 6.72
CA TYR A 114 11.29 -6.76 5.42
C TYR A 114 12.67 -6.08 5.48
N ALA A 115 12.94 -5.29 6.52
CA ALA A 115 14.24 -4.65 6.71
C ALA A 115 15.38 -5.70 6.79
N LEU A 116 15.23 -6.73 7.62
CA LEU A 116 16.22 -7.80 7.75
C LEU A 116 16.47 -8.54 6.42
N SER A 117 15.42 -8.76 5.62
CA SER A 117 15.59 -9.36 4.28
C SER A 117 16.46 -8.48 3.39
N ARG A 118 16.19 -7.17 3.34
CA ARG A 118 16.99 -6.21 2.58
C ARG A 118 18.43 -6.14 3.09
N ASP A 119 18.65 -6.15 4.40
CA ASP A 119 19.98 -6.14 5.02
C ASP A 119 20.80 -7.39 4.65
N MET A 120 20.13 -8.52 4.38
CA MET A 120 20.75 -9.75 3.88
C MET A 120 20.89 -9.79 2.35
N GLY A 121 20.63 -8.67 1.65
CA GLY A 121 20.74 -8.56 0.20
C GLY A 121 19.62 -9.26 -0.58
N ARG A 122 18.46 -9.48 0.06
CA ARG A 122 17.28 -10.06 -0.59
C ARG A 122 16.18 -9.03 -0.71
N TYR A 123 15.56 -8.96 -1.89
CA TYR A 123 14.42 -8.08 -2.10
C TYR A 123 13.31 -8.32 -1.05
N ALA A 124 12.81 -7.22 -0.49
CA ALA A 124 11.60 -7.17 0.30
C ALA A 124 11.06 -5.73 0.29
N PRO A 125 9.73 -5.53 0.30
CA PRO A 125 9.09 -4.21 0.26
C PRO A 125 9.68 -3.22 1.25
N ARG A 126 10.07 -2.02 0.77
CA ARG A 126 10.42 -0.90 1.66
C ARG A 126 9.18 -0.45 2.42
N THR A 127 9.42 0.10 3.60
CA THR A 127 8.37 0.51 4.53
C THR A 127 8.73 1.79 5.24
N ALA A 128 7.74 2.62 5.52
CA ALA A 128 7.84 3.78 6.40
C ALA A 128 6.68 3.78 7.41
N PHE A 129 6.98 4.09 8.67
CA PHE A 129 5.94 4.31 9.68
C PHE A 129 5.31 5.69 9.48
N SER A 130 4.02 5.82 9.72
CA SER A 130 3.30 7.10 9.61
C SER A 130 2.17 7.21 10.62
N GLU A 131 1.81 8.43 10.97
CA GLU A 131 0.53 8.75 11.59
C GLU A 131 -0.53 8.91 10.50
N MET A 132 -1.75 8.42 10.73
CA MET A 132 -2.82 8.55 9.73
C MET A 132 -4.08 9.20 10.30
N PHE A 133 -4.64 10.14 9.53
CA PHE A 133 -5.99 10.66 9.68
C PHE A 133 -6.86 10.17 8.53
N LEU A 134 -8.04 9.65 8.87
CA LEU A 134 -9.07 9.26 7.91
C LEU A 134 -10.29 10.15 8.13
N VAL A 135 -10.42 11.17 7.30
CA VAL A 135 -11.41 12.24 7.41
C VAL A 135 -12.61 11.87 6.52
N VAL A 136 -13.75 11.58 7.13
CA VAL A 136 -14.98 11.22 6.44
C VAL A 136 -16.04 12.29 6.70
N GLY A 137 -16.64 12.80 5.63
CA GLY A 137 -17.71 13.80 5.72
C GLY A 137 -17.17 15.22 5.67
N ASP A 138 -17.35 15.99 6.74
CA ASP A 138 -16.94 17.39 6.74
C ASP A 138 -15.41 17.52 6.64
N ARG A 139 -14.95 18.44 5.79
CA ARG A 139 -13.52 18.69 5.47
C ARG A 139 -12.75 19.32 6.62
N VAL A 140 -13.09 18.97 7.85
CA VAL A 140 -12.51 19.51 9.07
C VAL A 140 -11.67 18.41 9.70
N LEU A 141 -10.36 18.63 9.73
CA LEU A 141 -9.44 17.71 10.38
C LEU A 141 -9.49 17.91 11.89
N THR A 142 -9.89 16.86 12.60
CA THR A 142 -9.99 16.80 14.06
C THR A 142 -9.39 15.50 14.61
N TYR A 143 -9.06 15.49 15.91
CA TYR A 143 -8.38 14.34 16.54
C TYR A 143 -9.21 13.05 16.60
N ASP A 144 -10.54 13.13 16.51
CA ASP A 144 -11.43 11.98 16.40
C ASP A 144 -11.29 11.22 15.07
N GLN A 145 -10.69 11.85 14.05
CA GLN A 145 -10.39 11.23 12.76
C GLN A 145 -8.98 10.60 12.71
N TYR A 146 -8.21 10.72 13.79
CA TYR A 146 -6.91 10.06 13.90
C TYR A 146 -7.10 8.54 14.07
N VAL A 147 -6.55 7.76 13.14
CA VAL A 147 -6.70 6.30 13.08
C VAL A 147 -5.43 5.55 13.51
N GLY A 148 -4.46 6.26 14.08
CA GLY A 148 -3.24 5.67 14.65
C GLY A 148 -2.09 5.50 13.66
N VAL A 149 -1.06 4.78 14.12
CA VAL A 149 0.15 4.49 13.33
C VAL A 149 -0.10 3.46 12.24
N TYR A 150 0.33 3.73 11.01
CA TYR A 150 0.34 2.79 9.89
C TYR A 150 1.78 2.52 9.45
N VAL A 151 1.97 1.40 8.76
CA VAL A 151 3.20 1.08 8.03
C VAL A 151 2.87 1.20 6.55
N VAL A 152 3.25 2.32 5.93
CA VAL A 152 3.21 2.50 4.48
C VAL A 152 4.22 1.53 3.89
N THR A 153 3.74 0.61 3.08
CA THR A 153 4.54 -0.49 2.54
C THR A 153 4.39 -0.49 1.03
N GLU A 154 5.48 -0.74 0.34
CA GLU A 154 5.50 -0.99 -1.09
C GLU A 154 4.62 -2.19 -1.48
N GLU A 155 3.74 -2.02 -2.46
CA GLU A 155 3.06 -3.16 -3.11
C GLU A 155 4.09 -4.02 -3.88
N ILE A 156 3.97 -5.34 -3.88
CA ILE A 156 4.91 -6.15 -4.66
C ILE A 156 4.50 -6.10 -6.12
N GLU A 157 5.22 -5.27 -6.88
CA GLU A 157 5.00 -5.06 -8.31
C GLU A 157 6.26 -5.28 -9.13
N ARG A 158 6.10 -5.39 -10.45
CA ARG A 158 7.22 -5.37 -11.40
C ARG A 158 7.84 -4.00 -11.47
N GLY A 159 9.18 -3.95 -11.46
CA GLY A 159 9.89 -2.70 -11.66
C GLY A 159 11.35 -2.82 -11.30
N SER A 160 12.19 -1.97 -11.91
CA SER A 160 13.63 -1.96 -11.64
C SER A 160 13.98 -1.66 -10.19
N ASP A 161 13.14 -0.90 -9.49
CA ASP A 161 13.25 -0.61 -8.06
C ASP A 161 12.50 -1.64 -7.18
N ARG A 162 11.85 -2.64 -7.77
CA ARG A 162 11.01 -3.65 -7.10
C ARG A 162 11.40 -5.07 -7.53
N VAL A 163 10.45 -5.87 -8.04
CA VAL A 163 10.74 -7.16 -8.66
C VAL A 163 11.19 -6.91 -10.09
N ASP A 164 12.52 -6.90 -10.28
CA ASP A 164 13.14 -6.67 -11.59
C ASP A 164 13.04 -7.92 -12.47
N VAL A 165 11.87 -8.11 -13.06
CA VAL A 165 11.57 -9.16 -14.03
C VAL A 165 10.92 -8.55 -15.26
N GLN A 166 11.33 -9.01 -16.44
CA GLN A 166 10.75 -8.56 -17.70
C GLN A 166 9.28 -8.97 -17.81
N ARG A 167 8.42 -8.01 -18.17
CA ARG A 167 7.01 -8.25 -18.48
C ARG A 167 6.89 -9.10 -19.75
N LEU A 168 5.89 -9.98 -19.75
CA LEU A 168 5.46 -10.75 -20.92
C LEU A 168 4.04 -10.32 -21.25
N ASP A 169 3.80 -9.96 -22.50
CA ASP A 169 2.48 -9.67 -23.04
C ASP A 169 1.92 -10.89 -23.77
N GLU A 170 0.60 -10.91 -24.02
CA GLU A 170 -0.08 -12.07 -24.62
C GLU A 170 0.46 -12.44 -26.01
N ASP A 171 1.03 -11.46 -26.72
CA ASP A 171 1.60 -11.62 -28.06
C ASP A 171 3.05 -12.14 -28.07
N ASP A 172 3.71 -12.25 -26.90
CA ASP A 172 5.09 -12.71 -26.74
C ASP A 172 5.21 -14.26 -26.83
N VAL A 173 4.91 -14.81 -28.01
CA VAL A 173 4.77 -16.26 -28.24
C VAL A 173 6.00 -16.94 -28.85
N ALA A 174 7.10 -16.20 -29.08
CA ALA A 174 8.31 -16.71 -29.69
C ALA A 174 9.57 -16.11 -29.06
N LEU A 175 10.72 -16.74 -29.31
CA LEU A 175 12.01 -16.19 -28.89
C LEU A 175 12.42 -15.01 -29.79
N PRO A 176 13.08 -13.98 -29.22
CA PRO A 176 13.48 -13.87 -27.81
C PRO A 176 12.39 -13.34 -26.87
N GLU A 177 11.26 -12.85 -27.36
CA GLU A 177 10.26 -12.12 -26.58
C GLU A 177 9.68 -12.94 -25.40
N VAL A 178 9.53 -14.26 -25.57
CA VAL A 178 9.01 -15.17 -24.53
C VAL A 178 9.98 -15.43 -23.35
N THR A 179 11.19 -14.84 -23.33
CA THR A 179 12.20 -15.11 -22.26
C THR A 179 12.05 -14.27 -20.98
N GLY A 180 10.85 -13.81 -20.65
CA GLY A 180 10.58 -12.96 -19.49
C GLY A 180 10.57 -13.68 -18.13
N GLY A 181 10.24 -12.94 -17.07
CA GLY A 181 10.19 -13.49 -15.71
C GLY A 181 8.77 -13.66 -15.19
N TYR A 182 8.60 -14.65 -14.29
CA TYR A 182 7.30 -14.99 -13.71
C TYR A 182 7.26 -14.63 -12.23
N VAL A 183 6.13 -14.09 -11.78
CA VAL A 183 5.81 -13.91 -10.37
C VAL A 183 4.66 -14.86 -10.03
N PHE A 184 4.92 -15.75 -9.07
CA PHE A 184 3.90 -16.66 -8.55
C PHE A 184 3.48 -16.20 -7.16
N LYS A 185 2.19 -16.23 -6.92
CA LYS A 185 1.62 -15.94 -5.61
C LYS A 185 1.04 -17.23 -5.04
N ARG A 186 1.32 -17.47 -3.76
CA ARG A 186 0.57 -18.43 -2.96
C ARG A 186 -0.43 -17.65 -2.13
N ASP A 187 -1.70 -17.74 -2.49
CA ASP A 187 -2.79 -17.10 -1.77
C ASP A 187 -3.93 -18.11 -1.50
N ARG A 188 -4.95 -17.66 -0.77
CA ARG A 188 -6.23 -18.36 -0.67
C ARG A 188 -6.83 -18.48 -2.07
N GLU A 189 -7.44 -19.64 -2.36
CA GLU A 189 -7.99 -20.00 -3.67
C GLU A 189 -8.75 -18.84 -4.33
N GLY A 190 -8.35 -18.50 -5.56
CA GLY A 190 -9.14 -17.69 -6.48
C GLY A 190 -10.30 -18.50 -7.07
N GLU A 191 -10.84 -18.04 -8.21
CA GLU A 191 -11.88 -18.80 -8.91
C GLU A 191 -11.38 -20.21 -9.31
N PRO A 192 -12.24 -21.24 -9.33
CA PRO A 192 -11.83 -22.59 -9.77
C PRO A 192 -11.18 -22.56 -11.16
N GLY A 193 -9.90 -22.93 -11.24
CA GLY A 193 -9.12 -22.96 -12.49
C GLY A 193 -7.97 -21.95 -12.56
N GLU A 194 -7.87 -21.03 -11.61
CA GLU A 194 -6.73 -20.11 -11.52
C GLU A 194 -5.56 -20.75 -10.75
N GLY A 195 -4.63 -21.37 -11.50
CA GLY A 195 -3.35 -21.80 -10.97
C GLY A 195 -3.06 -23.31 -11.03
N PHE A 196 -2.02 -23.73 -10.31
CA PHE A 196 -1.62 -25.14 -10.19
C PHE A 196 -1.28 -25.53 -8.75
N TYR A 197 -1.38 -26.83 -8.46
CA TYR A 197 -1.06 -27.40 -7.15
C TYR A 197 0.33 -28.03 -7.15
N ALA A 198 1.16 -27.65 -6.18
CA ALA A 198 2.46 -28.30 -5.95
C ALA A 198 2.31 -29.48 -4.97
N GLY A 199 1.52 -30.50 -5.37
CA GLY A 199 1.27 -31.72 -4.58
C GLY A 199 0.28 -31.57 -3.41
N ASP A 200 0.02 -32.67 -2.70
CA ASP A 200 -1.06 -32.82 -1.69
C ASP A 200 -0.95 -31.92 -0.44
N GLY A 201 0.10 -31.12 -0.30
CA GLY A 201 0.30 -30.22 0.86
C GLY A 201 0.80 -28.81 0.52
N GLY A 202 1.01 -28.50 -0.77
CA GLY A 202 1.65 -27.25 -1.21
C GLY A 202 0.72 -26.03 -1.25
N GLY A 203 -0.59 -26.25 -1.30
CA GLY A 203 -1.57 -25.20 -1.62
C GLY A 203 -1.61 -24.86 -3.12
N ALA A 204 -2.49 -23.92 -3.48
CA ALA A 204 -2.62 -23.42 -4.84
C ALA A 204 -1.64 -22.26 -5.11
N PHE A 205 -1.04 -22.26 -6.30
CA PHE A 205 -0.25 -21.15 -6.83
C PHE A 205 -0.99 -20.55 -8.01
N SER A 206 -1.27 -19.25 -7.98
CA SER A 206 -1.81 -18.52 -9.12
C SER A 206 -0.73 -17.65 -9.76
N PHE A 207 -0.87 -17.41 -11.07
CA PHE A 207 -0.11 -16.36 -11.73
C PHE A 207 -0.59 -15.02 -11.15
N MET A 208 0.37 -14.20 -10.74
CA MET A 208 0.09 -12.82 -10.39
C MET A 208 0.31 -12.00 -11.65
N ASP A 209 -0.59 -11.05 -11.95
CA ASP A 209 -0.24 -9.92 -12.79
C ASP A 209 0.14 -8.74 -11.88
N PRO A 210 1.40 -8.69 -11.42
CA PRO A 210 1.98 -7.58 -10.67
C PRO A 210 2.42 -6.42 -11.56
#